data_AF-A0A2P6NW20-F1
#
_entry.id   AF-A0A2P6NW20-F1
#
_cell.length_a   1.000
_cell.length_b   1.000
_cell.length_c   1.000
_cell.angle_alpha   90.00
_cell.angle_beta   90.00
_cell.angle_gamma   90.00
#
_symmetry.space_group_name_H-M   'P 1'
#
loop_
_entity.id
_entity.type
_entity.pdbx_description
1 polymer ?
#
loop_
_entity_poly.entity_id
_entity_poly.type
_entity_poly.pdbx_seq_one_letter_code
_entity_poly.pdbx_strand_id
1 'polypeptide(L)'
;MGNSESTPQEEESCAANQPYNPKLVGTVKKDYKRHLILCSGQMDWTGKPEKESGTFINSLTKELKSRNLPDGEPGTLFTLCSEPNRSDKGVDIIVYPEGVYSNEEVLSEKGVRYFQVTEADLPSFVDHILKDEAPPNIHKEKVTWEHVVLVCTHGTRDKRCGRIGPQVVDQLTGMLSERNISSDKVAILGSSHLGGHKYAAVVVVYPEGDWYGQMTAKNASDLMDAYLQCKSLYPPGFRGKMGESIQQSKERVK
;
A
#
# COMPACT_ATOMS: atom_id res chain seq x y z
N MET A 1 -31.76 23.99 1.09
CA MET A 1 -31.80 22.54 1.37
C MET A 1 -32.10 21.86 0.05
N GLY A 2 -31.07 21.61 -0.75
CA GLY A 2 -31.19 20.81 -1.97
C GLY A 2 -30.64 19.43 -1.65
N ASN A 3 -31.53 18.46 -1.42
CA ASN A 3 -31.14 17.06 -1.42
C ASN A 3 -30.78 16.74 -2.87
N SER A 4 -29.50 16.55 -3.15
CA SER A 4 -29.06 15.89 -4.38
C SER A 4 -29.42 14.41 -4.23
N GLU A 5 -30.59 14.03 -4.72
CA GLU A 5 -30.91 12.64 -5.00
C GLU A 5 -29.94 12.16 -6.08
N SER A 6 -29.06 11.23 -5.73
CA SER A 6 -28.24 10.48 -6.67
C SER A 6 -29.17 9.75 -7.65
N THR A 7 -28.81 9.78 -8.93
CA THR A 7 -29.67 9.20 -9.98
C THR A 7 -29.56 7.67 -10.00
N PRO A 8 -30.61 6.92 -10.40
CA PRO A 8 -30.61 5.44 -10.40
C PRO A 8 -29.46 4.79 -11.20
N GLN A 9 -28.83 5.52 -12.12
CA GLN A 9 -27.68 5.03 -12.89
C GLN A 9 -26.37 5.01 -12.09
N GLU A 10 -26.24 5.82 -11.02
CA GLU A 10 -25.03 5.84 -10.18
C GLU A 10 -24.99 4.63 -9.24
N GLU A 11 -26.15 4.13 -8.79
CA GLU A 11 -26.27 2.95 -7.92
C GLU A 11 -26.07 1.61 -8.65
N GLU A 12 -26.45 1.51 -9.93
CA GLU A 12 -26.31 0.27 -10.72
C GLU A 12 -24.84 -0.07 -11.08
N SER A 13 -23.93 0.91 -11.03
CA SER A 13 -22.51 0.70 -11.38
C SER A 13 -21.62 0.27 -10.20
N CYS A 14 -22.15 0.28 -8.97
CA CYS A 14 -21.33 0.03 -7.80
C CYS A 14 -20.94 -1.44 -7.65
N ALA A 15 -19.62 -1.69 -7.66
CA ALA A 15 -18.99 -3.01 -7.76
C ALA A 15 -19.32 -4.02 -6.64
N ALA A 16 -20.03 -3.62 -5.59
CA ALA A 16 -20.37 -4.48 -4.46
C ALA A 16 -21.17 -5.74 -4.87
N ASN A 17 -21.91 -5.69 -5.98
CA ASN A 17 -22.66 -6.83 -6.52
C ASN A 17 -21.89 -7.66 -7.56
N GLN A 18 -20.63 -7.33 -7.84
CA GLN A 18 -19.82 -8.08 -8.80
C GLN A 18 -19.27 -9.37 -8.17
N PRO A 19 -19.20 -10.48 -8.93
CA PRO A 19 -18.72 -11.74 -8.40
C PRO A 19 -17.24 -11.68 -8.04
N TYR A 20 -16.88 -12.17 -6.85
CA TYR A 20 -15.48 -12.31 -6.45
C TYR A 20 -14.83 -13.57 -7.02
N ASN A 21 -13.49 -13.59 -7.07
CA ASN A 21 -12.73 -14.79 -7.42
C ASN A 21 -12.31 -15.57 -6.17
N PRO A 22 -12.91 -16.75 -5.88
CA PRO A 22 -12.60 -17.51 -4.66
C PRO A 22 -11.17 -18.04 -4.60
N LYS A 23 -10.43 -18.07 -5.73
CA LYS A 23 -9.02 -18.47 -5.77
C LYS A 23 -8.06 -17.35 -5.33
N LEU A 24 -8.54 -16.10 -5.25
CA LEU A 24 -7.75 -14.94 -4.82
C LEU A 24 -7.89 -14.69 -3.33
N VAL A 25 -9.09 -14.86 -2.78
CA VAL A 25 -9.40 -14.54 -1.38
C VAL A 25 -8.59 -15.41 -0.41
N GLY A 26 -7.93 -14.77 0.56
CA GLY A 26 -7.07 -15.43 1.54
C GLY A 26 -5.65 -15.70 1.05
N THR A 27 -5.21 -15.07 -0.04
CA THR A 27 -3.86 -15.27 -0.61
C THR A 27 -2.85 -14.19 -0.22
N VAL A 28 -3.26 -13.21 0.60
CA VAL A 28 -2.34 -12.30 1.29
C VAL A 28 -1.62 -13.06 2.40
N LYS A 29 -0.35 -12.76 2.67
CA LYS A 29 0.36 -13.39 3.79
C LYS A 29 -0.31 -12.96 5.11
N LYS A 30 -0.57 -13.92 5.99
CA LYS A 30 -1.33 -13.72 7.23
C LYS A 30 -0.64 -12.81 8.24
N ASP A 31 0.69 -12.73 8.17
CA ASP A 31 1.49 -12.11 9.22
C ASP A 31 1.82 -10.64 8.91
N TYR A 32 1.40 -10.11 7.76
CA TYR A 32 1.57 -8.69 7.47
C TYR A 32 0.61 -7.86 8.35
N LYS A 33 1.18 -7.16 9.33
CA LYS A 33 0.49 -6.21 10.21
C LYS A 33 0.73 -4.76 9.83
N ARG A 34 1.91 -4.46 9.29
CA ARG A 34 2.33 -3.10 8.92
C ARG A 34 3.09 -3.10 7.58
N HIS A 35 3.04 -1.99 6.86
CA HIS A 35 3.72 -1.78 5.58
C HIS A 35 4.56 -0.50 5.65
N LEU A 36 5.87 -0.65 5.50
CA LEU A 36 6.85 0.43 5.35
C LEU A 36 7.08 0.68 3.86
N ILE A 37 6.62 1.82 3.37
CA ILE A 37 6.71 2.23 1.99
C ILE A 37 7.82 3.29 1.90
N LEU A 38 8.99 2.89 1.41
CA LEU A 38 10.16 3.75 1.25
C LEU A 38 10.01 4.57 -0.03
N CYS A 39 9.99 5.89 0.10
CA CYS A 39 9.91 6.81 -1.04
C CYS A 39 11.24 6.82 -1.78
N SER A 40 11.31 6.20 -2.96
CA SER A 40 12.53 6.11 -3.76
C SER A 40 12.54 7.05 -4.97
N GLY A 41 11.38 7.56 -5.37
CA GLY A 41 11.22 8.35 -6.60
C GLY A 41 11.47 7.56 -7.90
N GLN A 42 11.61 6.23 -7.81
CA GLN A 42 12.03 5.36 -8.91
C GLN A 42 11.00 4.26 -9.17
N MET A 43 11.16 3.55 -10.30
CA MET A 43 10.35 2.38 -10.67
C MET A 43 11.20 1.23 -11.27
N ASP A 44 12.50 1.45 -11.44
CA ASP A 44 13.49 0.61 -12.13
C ASP A 44 14.44 -0.09 -11.15
N TRP A 45 13.89 -0.59 -10.04
CA TRP A 45 14.68 -1.22 -8.98
C TRP A 45 15.42 -2.49 -9.44
N THR A 46 16.54 -2.80 -8.78
CA THR A 46 17.24 -4.09 -8.93
C THR A 46 16.33 -5.24 -8.49
N GLY A 47 16.55 -6.46 -8.98
CA GLY A 47 15.62 -7.57 -8.71
C GLY A 47 15.46 -7.92 -7.22
N LYS A 48 16.43 -7.60 -6.36
CA LYS A 48 16.40 -7.81 -4.91
C LYS A 48 17.02 -6.61 -4.20
N PRO A 49 16.32 -5.46 -4.15
CA PRO A 49 16.89 -4.23 -3.60
C PRO A 49 17.26 -4.39 -2.12
N GLU A 50 16.56 -5.26 -1.39
CA GLU A 50 16.87 -5.60 0.00
C GLU A 50 18.26 -6.22 0.21
N LYS A 51 18.90 -6.71 -0.87
CA LYS A 51 20.24 -7.32 -0.85
C LYS A 51 21.33 -6.41 -1.39
N GLU A 52 21.01 -5.19 -1.79
CA GLU A 52 21.96 -4.28 -2.40
C GLU A 52 22.82 -3.59 -1.33
N SER A 53 24.03 -4.12 -1.12
CA SER A 53 24.95 -3.63 -0.09
C SER A 53 25.21 -2.14 -0.20
N GLY A 54 25.23 -1.45 0.95
CA GLY A 54 25.49 -0.01 1.03
C GLY A 54 24.26 0.88 0.76
N THR A 55 23.09 0.29 0.49
CA THR A 55 21.83 1.03 0.39
C THR A 55 21.10 1.08 1.72
N PHE A 56 20.32 2.15 1.94
CA PHE A 56 19.48 2.29 3.12
C PHE A 56 18.50 1.11 3.30
N ILE A 57 17.89 0.62 2.21
CA ILE A 57 16.97 -0.53 2.28
C ILE A 57 17.68 -1.80 2.74
N ASN A 58 18.95 -2.00 2.38
CA ASN A 58 19.73 -3.12 2.89
C ASN A 58 20.01 -2.98 4.39
N SER A 59 20.35 -1.79 4.87
CA SER A 59 20.57 -1.50 6.28
C SER A 59 19.28 -1.70 7.10
N LEU A 60 18.15 -1.15 6.65
CA LEU A 60 16.83 -1.38 7.26
C LEU A 60 16.47 -2.88 7.30
N THR A 61 16.73 -3.61 6.22
CA THR A 61 16.47 -5.06 6.16
C THR A 61 17.29 -5.82 7.19
N LYS A 62 18.58 -5.48 7.34
CA LYS A 62 19.45 -6.09 8.36
C LYS A 62 18.96 -5.76 9.77
N GLU A 63 18.54 -4.52 10.00
CA GLU A 63 18.07 -4.08 11.30
C GLU A 63 16.76 -4.76 11.71
N LEU A 64 15.80 -4.89 10.79
CA LEU A 64 14.57 -5.66 11.03
C LEU A 64 14.89 -7.13 11.37
N LYS A 65 15.87 -7.74 10.69
CA LYS A 65 16.25 -9.14 10.91
C LYS A 65 16.99 -9.37 12.23
N SER A 66 17.74 -8.39 12.72
CA SER A 66 18.49 -8.54 13.98
C SER A 66 17.58 -8.59 15.21
N ARG A 67 16.29 -8.23 15.09
CA ARG A 67 15.32 -8.29 16.20
C ARG A 67 14.77 -9.68 16.51
N ASN A 68 15.19 -10.73 15.79
CA ASN A 68 14.82 -12.14 16.05
C ASN A 68 13.33 -12.30 16.43
N LEU A 69 12.44 -11.73 15.62
CA LEU A 69 10.99 -11.80 15.85
C LEU A 69 10.56 -13.26 16.08
N PRO A 70 9.83 -13.57 17.17
CA PRO A 70 9.39 -14.93 17.44
C PRO A 70 8.56 -15.46 16.27
N ASP A 71 8.96 -16.64 15.75
CA ASP A 71 8.40 -17.40 14.64
C ASP A 71 8.27 -16.69 13.26
N GLY A 72 9.33 -16.75 12.44
CA GLY A 72 9.17 -17.08 11.01
C GLY A 72 9.11 -15.98 9.93
N GLU A 73 9.50 -14.72 10.21
CA GLU A 73 9.51 -13.53 9.30
C GLU A 73 8.13 -12.95 8.88
N PRO A 74 8.05 -11.63 8.59
CA PRO A 74 7.98 -10.51 9.53
C PRO A 74 6.54 -9.98 9.65
N GLY A 75 6.21 -9.42 10.82
CA GLY A 75 5.02 -8.59 11.04
C GLY A 75 4.88 -7.39 10.09
N THR A 76 5.91 -7.12 9.30
CA THR A 76 6.12 -5.87 8.59
C THR A 76 6.56 -6.15 7.15
N LEU A 77 5.74 -5.76 6.18
CA LEU A 77 6.11 -5.67 4.77
C LEU A 77 6.89 -4.37 4.56
N PHE A 78 7.94 -4.39 3.73
CA PHE A 78 8.55 -3.16 3.25
C PHE A 78 8.72 -3.18 1.73
N THR A 79 8.49 -2.04 1.10
CA THR A 79 8.62 -1.84 -0.35
C THR A 79 9.17 -0.46 -0.66
N LEU A 80 9.93 -0.34 -1.74
CA LEU A 80 10.17 0.94 -2.40
C LEU A 80 8.94 1.37 -3.21
N CYS A 81 8.71 2.68 -3.35
CA CYS A 81 7.70 3.24 -4.23
C CYS A 81 8.21 4.43 -5.06
N SER A 82 7.41 4.83 -6.05
CA SER A 82 7.70 5.94 -6.98
C SER A 82 7.47 7.33 -6.39
N GLU A 83 6.95 7.46 -5.16
CA GLU A 83 6.87 8.75 -4.48
C GLU A 83 8.30 9.31 -4.25
N PRO A 84 8.56 10.59 -4.56
CA PRO A 84 9.86 11.18 -4.34
C PRO A 84 10.28 11.18 -2.87
N ASN A 85 11.55 10.84 -2.64
CA ASN A 85 12.22 11.16 -1.38
C ASN A 85 12.41 12.67 -1.29
N ARG A 86 11.92 13.31 -0.22
CA ARG A 86 12.07 14.76 -0.02
C ARG A 86 13.30 15.11 0.84
N SER A 87 14.12 14.11 1.14
CA SER A 87 15.35 14.23 1.93
C SER A 87 16.61 14.08 1.10
N ASP A 88 17.65 14.82 1.47
CA ASP A 88 19.02 14.70 0.98
C ASP A 88 19.89 13.77 1.85
N LYS A 89 19.50 13.51 3.10
CA LYS A 89 20.33 12.83 4.12
C LYS A 89 19.74 11.53 4.66
N GLY A 90 18.49 11.22 4.30
CA GLY A 90 17.79 10.02 4.74
C GLY A 90 16.74 9.59 3.73
N VAL A 91 15.85 8.72 4.16
CA VAL A 91 14.74 8.20 3.35
C VAL A 91 13.43 8.55 4.01
N ASP A 92 12.51 9.14 3.25
CA ASP A 92 11.13 9.26 3.69
C ASP A 92 10.44 7.89 3.66
N ILE A 93 9.74 7.55 4.74
CA ILE A 93 9.05 6.26 4.90
C ILE A 93 7.59 6.54 5.25
N ILE A 94 6.68 6.07 4.40
CA ILE A 94 5.25 6.09 4.69
C ILE A 94 4.87 4.76 5.34
N VAL A 95 4.16 4.79 6.46
CA VAL A 95 3.78 3.61 7.24
C VAL A 95 2.27 3.45 7.28
N TYR A 96 1.80 2.23 7.01
CA TYR A 96 0.38 1.85 7.09
C TYR A 96 0.17 0.47 7.75
N PRO A 97 -0.92 0.27 8.52
CA PRO A 97 -1.57 1.34 9.27
C PRO A 97 -0.56 1.99 10.22
N GLU A 98 -0.71 3.28 10.45
CA GLU A 98 0.07 3.99 11.46
C GLU A 98 -0.74 5.13 12.07
N GLY A 99 -0.56 5.30 13.38
CA GLY A 99 -1.21 6.30 14.20
C GLY A 99 -0.34 7.53 14.43
N VAL A 100 -0.96 8.70 14.58
CA VAL A 100 -0.29 9.84 15.26
C VAL A 100 -0.66 9.78 16.74
N TYR A 101 0.36 9.64 17.58
CA TYR A 101 0.21 9.58 19.03
C TYR A 101 0.18 11.00 19.64
N SER A 102 -0.81 11.27 20.48
CA SER A 102 -0.83 12.41 21.39
C SER A 102 -1.29 11.90 22.75
N ASN A 103 -0.48 12.06 23.80
CA ASN A 103 -0.80 11.60 25.15
C ASN A 103 -1.34 10.16 25.19
N GLU A 104 -0.66 9.23 24.50
CA GLU A 104 -1.04 7.80 24.40
C GLU A 104 -2.33 7.50 23.60
N GLU A 105 -2.96 8.51 22.99
CA GLU A 105 -4.15 8.35 22.14
C GLU A 105 -3.77 8.42 20.65
N VAL A 106 -4.27 7.45 19.87
CA VAL A 106 -4.08 7.41 18.41
C VAL A 106 -5.09 8.33 17.74
N LEU A 107 -4.61 9.49 17.26
CA LEU A 107 -5.46 10.53 16.68
C LEU A 107 -5.97 10.22 15.25
N SER A 108 -5.39 9.24 14.54
CA SER A 108 -5.85 8.77 13.22
C SER A 108 -5.00 7.59 12.71
N GLU A 109 -5.62 6.50 12.26
CA GLU A 109 -4.96 5.31 11.70
C GLU A 109 -4.95 5.29 10.16
N LYS A 110 -4.72 6.44 9.52
CA LYS A 110 -4.74 6.56 8.06
C LYS A 110 -3.34 6.56 7.44
N GLY A 111 -2.29 6.40 8.23
CA GLY A 111 -0.90 6.37 7.78
C GLY A 111 -0.11 7.63 8.12
N VAL A 112 1.19 7.45 8.34
CA VAL A 112 2.13 8.49 8.76
C VAL A 112 3.35 8.46 7.85
N ARG A 113 3.81 9.64 7.42
CA ARG A 113 5.08 9.81 6.72
C ARG A 113 6.13 10.26 7.73
N TYR A 114 7.15 9.44 7.90
CA TYR A 114 8.38 9.79 8.59
C TYR A 114 9.34 10.38 7.59
N PHE A 115 9.88 11.56 7.88
CA PHE A 115 10.79 12.26 6.97
C PHE A 115 12.24 12.03 7.36
N GLN A 116 13.10 11.90 6.35
CA GLN A 116 14.55 11.87 6.52
C GLN A 116 15.07 10.78 7.49
N VAL A 117 14.48 9.59 7.50
CA VAL A 117 14.97 8.50 8.36
C VAL A 117 16.37 8.10 7.91
N THR A 118 17.35 8.20 8.81
CA THR A 118 18.76 7.88 8.53
C THR A 118 19.16 6.52 9.10
N GLU A 119 20.34 6.02 8.75
CA GLU A 119 20.85 4.76 9.34
C GLU A 119 21.02 4.85 10.87
N ALA A 120 21.30 6.05 11.40
CA ALA A 120 21.42 6.27 12.84
C ALA A 120 20.08 6.13 13.57
N ASP A 121 18.96 6.37 12.88
CA ASP A 121 17.62 6.27 13.43
C ASP A 121 17.07 4.84 13.41
N LEU A 122 17.64 3.97 12.58
CA LEU A 122 17.13 2.61 12.35
C LEU A 122 16.88 1.81 13.63
N PRO A 123 17.75 1.84 14.66
CA PRO A 123 17.51 1.02 15.84
C PRO A 123 16.21 1.36 16.57
N SER A 124 16.00 2.64 16.85
CA SER A 124 14.81 3.14 17.56
C SER A 124 13.58 3.15 16.67
N PHE A 125 13.73 3.47 15.38
CA PHE A 125 12.64 3.39 14.42
C PHE A 125 12.12 1.96 14.28
N VAL A 126 13.00 0.98 14.15
CA VAL A 126 12.60 -0.44 14.04
C VAL A 126 11.93 -0.92 15.32
N ASP A 127 12.44 -0.54 16.50
CA ASP A 127 11.80 -0.89 17.78
C ASP A 127 10.38 -0.32 17.88
N HIS A 128 10.19 0.96 17.53
CA HIS A 128 8.87 1.57 17.43
C HIS A 128 7.93 0.79 16.50
N ILE A 129 8.39 0.48 15.28
CA ILE A 129 7.59 -0.22 14.26
C ILE A 129 7.25 -1.66 14.63
N LEU A 130 8.06 -2.34 15.45
CA LEU A 130 7.82 -3.74 15.78
C LEU A 130 7.09 -3.93 17.11
N LYS A 131 7.24 -3.00 18.05
CA LYS A 131 6.75 -3.14 19.42
C LYS A 131 5.67 -2.13 19.78
N ASP A 132 5.32 -1.22 18.87
CA ASP A 132 4.40 -0.10 19.09
C ASP A 132 4.85 0.78 20.29
N GLU A 133 6.17 0.92 20.46
CA GLU A 133 6.79 1.79 21.47
C GLU A 133 6.63 3.28 21.10
N ALA A 134 7.04 4.19 21.97
CA ALA A 134 7.01 5.62 21.66
C ALA A 134 7.80 5.92 20.37
N PRO A 135 7.26 6.75 19.45
CA PRO A 135 7.92 7.02 18.20
C PRO A 135 9.24 7.77 18.44
N PRO A 136 10.30 7.50 17.66
CA PRO A 136 11.54 8.24 17.77
C PRO A 136 11.33 9.73 17.45
N ASN A 137 12.31 10.56 17.84
CA ASN A 137 12.31 11.99 17.54
C ASN A 137 12.68 12.24 16.06
N ILE A 138 11.83 11.73 15.17
CA ILE A 138 11.89 11.91 13.73
C ILE A 138 10.70 12.79 13.34
N HIS A 139 10.94 13.77 12.47
CA HIS A 139 9.87 14.59 11.91
C HIS A 139 8.87 13.69 11.19
N LYS A 140 7.58 13.84 11.52
CA LYS A 140 6.52 13.00 10.99
C LYS A 140 5.23 13.78 10.79
N GLU A 141 4.52 13.46 9.72
CA GLU A 141 3.23 14.07 9.39
C GLU A 141 2.20 12.99 9.02
N LYS A 142 0.92 13.32 9.21
CA LYS A 142 -0.17 12.49 8.71
C LYS A 142 -0.10 12.46 7.19
N VAL A 143 -0.35 11.29 6.61
CA VAL A 143 -0.60 11.24 5.16
C VAL A 143 -1.90 12.00 4.86
N THR A 144 -1.83 12.93 3.91
CA THR A 144 -2.95 13.80 3.54
C THR A 144 -3.81 13.24 2.41
N TRP A 145 -3.30 12.27 1.65
CA TRP A 145 -4.08 11.58 0.62
C TRP A 145 -5.25 10.84 1.26
N GLU A 146 -6.43 10.94 0.64
CA GLU A 146 -7.59 10.13 1.02
C GLU A 146 -7.36 8.66 0.70
N HIS A 147 -6.72 8.38 -0.44
CA HIS A 147 -6.33 7.04 -0.85
C HIS A 147 -4.91 7.00 -1.42
N VAL A 148 -4.17 5.95 -1.07
CA VAL A 148 -2.89 5.61 -1.71
C VAL A 148 -3.04 4.25 -2.38
N VAL A 149 -2.78 4.21 -3.69
CA VAL A 149 -2.90 3.01 -4.52
C VAL A 149 -1.49 2.60 -4.94
N LEU A 150 -0.99 1.52 -4.34
CA LEU A 150 0.29 0.93 -4.69
C LEU A 150 0.10 -0.13 -5.76
N VAL A 151 0.78 0.02 -6.91
CA VAL A 151 0.74 -0.94 -8.01
C VAL A 151 2.11 -1.58 -8.16
N CYS A 152 2.22 -2.90 -8.04
CA CYS A 152 3.52 -3.58 -8.22
C CYS A 152 3.98 -3.50 -9.69
N THR A 153 5.05 -2.74 -9.94
CA THR A 153 5.66 -2.55 -11.27
C THR A 153 7.04 -3.20 -11.39
N HIS A 154 7.46 -3.98 -10.39
CA HIS A 154 8.81 -4.52 -10.24
C HIS A 154 9.20 -5.59 -11.30
N GLY A 155 9.56 -5.16 -12.50
CA GLY A 155 9.82 -6.03 -13.66
C GLY A 155 11.07 -6.90 -13.56
N THR A 156 12.11 -6.41 -12.90
CA THR A 156 13.37 -7.14 -12.64
C THR A 156 13.16 -8.29 -11.65
N ARG A 157 12.19 -8.17 -10.72
CA ARG A 157 11.75 -9.26 -9.83
C ARG A 157 10.81 -10.24 -10.53
N ASP A 158 9.80 -9.75 -11.24
CA ASP A 158 8.87 -10.58 -12.01
C ASP A 158 8.36 -9.85 -13.28
N LYS A 159 8.57 -10.48 -14.44
CA LYS A 159 8.21 -9.92 -15.75
C LYS A 159 6.71 -9.61 -15.90
N ARG A 160 5.82 -10.34 -15.20
CA ARG A 160 4.37 -10.09 -15.27
C ARG A 160 4.03 -8.75 -14.62
N CYS A 161 4.61 -8.47 -13.46
CA CYS A 161 4.47 -7.18 -12.77
C CYS A 161 5.06 -6.05 -13.63
N GLY A 162 6.25 -6.25 -14.20
CA GLY A 162 6.88 -5.25 -15.08
C GLY A 162 6.12 -4.95 -16.36
N ARG A 163 5.31 -5.90 -16.86
CA ARG A 163 4.52 -5.70 -18.08
C ARG A 163 3.13 -5.10 -17.79
N ILE A 164 2.40 -5.67 -16.83
CA ILE A 164 1.00 -5.30 -16.59
C ILE A 164 0.89 -4.14 -15.59
N GLY A 165 1.80 -4.06 -14.62
CA GLY A 165 1.78 -3.03 -13.57
C GLY A 165 1.81 -1.60 -14.11
N PRO A 166 2.78 -1.23 -14.98
CA PRO A 166 2.82 0.11 -15.56
C PRO A 166 1.54 0.49 -16.31
N GLN A 167 0.94 -0.45 -17.05
CA GLN A 167 -0.33 -0.22 -17.75
C GLN A 167 -1.48 0.09 -16.78
N VAL A 168 -1.49 -0.53 -15.59
CA VAL A 168 -2.46 -0.22 -14.54
C VAL A 168 -2.20 1.18 -13.96
N VAL A 169 -0.94 1.55 -13.72
CA VAL A 169 -0.57 2.91 -13.24
C VAL A 169 -1.03 3.97 -14.24
N ASP A 170 -0.73 3.78 -15.53
CA ASP A 170 -1.09 4.72 -16.60
C ASP A 170 -2.60 4.89 -16.69
N GLN A 171 -3.35 3.78 -16.66
CA GLN A 171 -4.81 3.80 -16.70
C GLN A 171 -5.41 4.56 -15.51
N LEU A 172 -4.94 4.27 -14.29
CA LEU A 172 -5.46 4.91 -13.09
C LEU A 172 -5.14 6.40 -13.08
N THR A 173 -3.91 6.77 -13.43
CA THR A 173 -3.48 8.17 -13.53
C THR A 173 -4.31 8.93 -14.58
N GLY A 174 -4.50 8.33 -15.76
CA GLY A 174 -5.32 8.90 -16.84
C GLY A 174 -6.77 9.12 -16.39
N MET A 175 -7.38 8.11 -15.75
CA MET A 175 -8.74 8.21 -15.22
C MET A 175 -8.90 9.33 -14.19
N LEU A 176 -7.94 9.49 -13.25
CA LEU A 176 -7.98 10.58 -12.28
C LEU A 176 -7.88 11.94 -12.97
N SER A 177 -7.00 12.07 -13.97
CA SER A 177 -6.84 13.29 -14.76
C SER A 177 -8.11 13.64 -15.53
N GLU A 178 -8.73 12.69 -16.23
CA GLU A 178 -9.96 12.89 -16.99
C GLU A 178 -11.12 13.35 -16.10
N ARG A 179 -11.14 12.89 -14.85
CA ARG A 179 -12.17 13.21 -13.85
C ARG A 179 -11.82 14.42 -12.98
N ASN A 180 -10.71 15.12 -13.26
CA ASN A 180 -10.21 16.26 -12.49
C ASN A 180 -10.01 15.94 -10.98
N ILE A 181 -9.62 14.71 -10.66
CA ILE A 181 -9.30 14.30 -9.29
C ILE A 181 -7.82 14.59 -9.05
N SER A 182 -7.54 15.51 -8.12
CA SER A 182 -6.16 15.92 -7.80
C SER A 182 -5.30 14.76 -7.28
N SER A 183 -4.02 14.76 -7.69
CA SER A 183 -2.98 13.90 -7.12
C SER A 183 -2.69 14.18 -5.65
N ASP A 184 -3.15 15.32 -5.11
CA ASP A 184 -3.11 15.62 -3.67
C ASP A 184 -4.20 14.89 -2.88
N LYS A 185 -5.24 14.39 -3.58
CA LYS A 185 -6.34 13.63 -2.99
C LYS A 185 -6.09 12.13 -3.09
N VAL A 186 -5.66 11.65 -4.26
CA VAL A 186 -5.41 10.22 -4.51
C VAL A 186 -4.01 10.04 -5.10
N ALA A 187 -3.17 9.27 -4.43
CA ALA A 187 -1.84 8.95 -4.94
C ALA A 187 -1.86 7.59 -5.67
N ILE A 188 -1.47 7.57 -6.95
CA ILE A 188 -1.19 6.34 -7.70
C ILE A 188 0.32 6.16 -7.75
N LEU A 189 0.84 5.15 -7.08
CA LEU A 189 2.28 4.93 -6.94
C LEU A 189 2.69 3.57 -7.49
N GLY A 190 3.74 3.57 -8.31
CA GLY A 190 4.47 2.34 -8.61
C GLY A 190 5.14 1.82 -7.34
N SER A 191 5.07 0.51 -7.12
CA SER A 191 5.69 -0.17 -5.98
C SER A 191 6.61 -1.28 -6.45
N SER A 192 7.67 -1.49 -5.67
CA SER A 192 8.51 -2.68 -5.75
C SER A 192 7.70 -3.93 -5.35
N HIS A 193 8.36 -5.03 -5.00
CA HIS A 193 7.65 -6.30 -4.94
C HIS A 193 6.71 -6.40 -3.72
N LEU A 194 5.40 -6.27 -3.94
CA LEU A 194 4.37 -6.47 -2.91
C LEU A 194 4.20 -7.93 -2.48
N GLY A 195 4.60 -8.88 -3.32
CA GLY A 195 4.33 -10.31 -3.10
C GLY A 195 3.08 -10.81 -3.82
N GLY A 196 3.05 -12.11 -4.10
CA GLY A 196 1.94 -12.71 -4.86
C GLY A 196 1.98 -12.42 -6.36
N HIS A 197 3.17 -12.29 -6.96
CA HIS A 197 3.37 -12.05 -8.41
C HIS A 197 2.65 -13.07 -9.32
N LYS A 198 2.31 -14.26 -8.81
CA LYS A 198 1.45 -15.21 -9.54
C LYS A 198 0.05 -14.67 -9.86
N TYR A 199 -0.36 -13.62 -9.16
CA TYR A 199 -1.60 -12.86 -9.35
C TYR A 199 -1.35 -11.45 -9.93
N ALA A 200 -0.25 -11.23 -10.64
CA ALA A 200 0.02 -9.91 -11.23
C ALA A 200 -1.08 -9.45 -12.21
N ALA A 201 -1.38 -8.14 -12.31
CA ALA A 201 -0.82 -7.07 -11.48
C ALA A 201 -1.41 -7.09 -10.07
N VAL A 202 -0.53 -6.85 -9.08
CA VAL A 202 -0.91 -6.76 -7.66
C VAL A 202 -1.06 -5.29 -7.29
N VAL A 203 -2.16 -4.96 -6.64
CA VAL A 203 -2.47 -3.61 -6.18
C VAL A 203 -2.81 -3.65 -4.69
N VAL A 204 -2.43 -2.62 -3.93
CA VAL A 204 -2.87 -2.41 -2.54
C VAL A 204 -3.49 -1.02 -2.43
N VAL A 205 -4.68 -0.93 -1.83
CA VAL A 205 -5.37 0.34 -1.58
C VAL A 205 -5.36 0.64 -0.09
N TYR A 206 -4.83 1.80 0.26
CA TYR A 206 -4.80 2.37 1.60
C TYR A 206 -5.78 3.55 1.71
N PRO A 207 -6.31 3.85 2.90
CA PRO A 207 -5.92 3.34 4.22
C PRO A 207 -6.45 1.94 4.57
N GLU A 208 -7.36 1.38 3.79
CA GLU A 208 -8.03 0.12 4.10
C GLU A 208 -7.06 -1.06 4.20
N GLY A 209 -5.96 -1.04 3.43
CA GLY A 209 -4.99 -2.11 3.36
C GLY A 209 -5.51 -3.31 2.57
N ASP A 210 -6.36 -3.06 1.59
CA ASP A 210 -7.01 -4.07 0.76
C ASP A 210 -6.12 -4.46 -0.42
N TRP A 211 -5.91 -5.76 -0.61
CA TRP A 211 -5.04 -6.30 -1.65
C TRP A 211 -5.85 -6.84 -2.81
N TYR A 212 -5.37 -6.56 -4.00
CA TYR A 212 -5.97 -6.96 -5.26
C TYR A 212 -4.96 -7.71 -6.13
N GLY A 213 -5.46 -8.64 -6.93
CA GLY A 213 -4.68 -9.37 -7.92
C GLY A 213 -5.46 -9.51 -9.22
N GLN A 214 -4.76 -9.95 -10.27
CA GLN A 214 -5.28 -10.03 -11.63
C GLN A 214 -5.81 -8.66 -12.13
N MET A 215 -5.22 -7.58 -11.64
CA MET A 215 -5.54 -6.24 -12.11
C MET A 215 -4.97 -6.03 -13.51
N THR A 216 -5.73 -5.31 -14.31
CA THR A 216 -5.47 -4.94 -15.70
C THR A 216 -5.96 -3.52 -15.91
N ALA A 217 -5.54 -2.86 -16.99
CA ALA A 217 -6.10 -1.55 -17.34
C ALA A 217 -7.64 -1.60 -17.46
N LYS A 218 -8.22 -2.72 -17.93
CA LYS A 218 -9.67 -2.83 -18.10
C LYS A 218 -10.47 -2.74 -16.80
N ASN A 219 -10.02 -3.37 -15.72
CA ASN A 219 -10.75 -3.43 -14.44
C ASN A 219 -10.17 -2.50 -13.36
N ALA A 220 -9.09 -1.77 -13.66
CA ALA A 220 -8.50 -0.82 -12.73
C ALA A 220 -9.44 0.37 -12.46
N SER A 221 -10.18 0.83 -13.47
CA SER A 221 -11.17 1.90 -13.30
C SER A 221 -12.31 1.47 -12.36
N ASP A 222 -12.85 0.25 -12.55
CA ASP A 222 -13.91 -0.29 -11.69
C ASP A 222 -13.47 -0.40 -10.22
N LEU A 223 -12.21 -0.79 -10.00
CA LEU A 223 -11.60 -0.79 -8.68
C LEU A 223 -11.66 0.61 -8.06
N MET A 224 -11.22 1.64 -8.78
CA MET A 224 -11.23 3.00 -8.24
C MET A 224 -12.63 3.56 -8.04
N ASP A 225 -13.58 3.20 -8.90
CA ASP A 225 -14.97 3.63 -8.76
C ASP A 225 -15.60 3.08 -7.48
N ALA A 226 -15.25 1.83 -7.12
CA ALA A 226 -15.63 1.25 -5.83
C ALA A 226 -15.17 2.11 -4.63
N TYR A 227 -13.92 2.59 -4.62
CA TYR A 227 -13.39 3.41 -3.52
C TYR A 227 -13.82 4.88 -3.56
N LEU A 228 -13.87 5.47 -4.75
CA LEU A 228 -14.08 6.91 -4.89
C LEU A 228 -15.56 7.29 -4.88
N GLN A 229 -16.41 6.48 -5.52
CA GLN A 229 -17.83 6.76 -5.66
C GLN A 229 -18.65 5.95 -4.66
N CYS A 230 -18.47 4.63 -4.65
CA CYS A 230 -19.33 3.72 -3.89
C CYS A 230 -18.91 3.53 -2.43
N LYS A 231 -17.69 3.95 -2.08
CA LYS A 231 -17.09 3.77 -0.75
C LYS A 231 -17.18 2.31 -0.28
N SER A 232 -16.92 1.38 -1.19
CA SER A 232 -17.09 -0.06 -0.98
C SER A 232 -15.90 -0.87 -1.48
N LEU A 233 -15.86 -2.15 -1.11
CA LEU A 233 -14.88 -3.11 -1.59
C LEU A 233 -15.12 -3.40 -3.09
N TYR A 234 -14.06 -3.77 -3.83
CA TYR A 234 -14.13 -4.30 -5.19
C TYR A 234 -13.95 -5.84 -5.24
N PRO A 235 -15.01 -6.66 -5.18
CA PRO A 235 -14.86 -8.11 -4.98
C PRO A 235 -14.06 -8.89 -6.06
N PRO A 236 -14.15 -8.60 -7.39
CA PRO A 236 -13.54 -9.44 -8.44
C PRO A 236 -12.04 -9.70 -8.31
N GLY A 237 -11.28 -8.71 -7.84
CA GLY A 237 -9.83 -8.82 -7.68
C GLY A 237 -9.38 -9.06 -6.24
N PHE A 238 -10.28 -9.06 -5.26
CA PHE A 238 -9.92 -9.00 -3.85
C PHE A 238 -9.19 -10.27 -3.39
N ARG A 239 -8.05 -10.07 -2.71
CA ARG A 239 -7.21 -11.13 -2.17
C ARG A 239 -7.27 -11.25 -0.66
N GLY A 240 -7.67 -10.19 0.02
CA GLY A 240 -7.64 -10.07 1.48
C GLY A 240 -7.14 -8.70 1.91
N LYS A 241 -7.16 -8.46 3.21
CA LYS A 241 -6.68 -7.22 3.83
C LYS A 241 -5.52 -7.49 4.78
N MET A 242 -4.62 -6.52 4.85
CA MET A 242 -3.52 -6.52 5.80
C MET A 242 -4.04 -6.67 7.25
N GLY A 243 -3.41 -7.54 8.03
CA GLY A 243 -3.82 -7.83 9.40
C GLY A 243 -5.06 -8.72 9.56
N GLU A 244 -5.75 -9.10 8.47
CA GLU A 244 -6.92 -9.98 8.55
C GLU A 244 -6.59 -11.46 8.36
N SER A 245 -7.35 -12.31 9.04
CA SER A 245 -7.38 -13.75 8.77
C SER A 245 -8.09 -14.06 7.45
N ILE A 246 -7.83 -15.26 6.91
CA ILE A 246 -8.52 -15.77 5.72
C ILE A 246 -10.05 -15.78 5.91
N GLN A 247 -10.52 -16.09 7.12
CA GLN A 247 -11.95 -16.16 7.40
C GLN A 247 -12.61 -14.78 7.34
N GLN A 248 -11.99 -13.77 7.95
CA GLN A 248 -12.46 -12.38 7.88
C GLN A 248 -12.48 -11.89 6.42
N SER A 249 -11.41 -12.15 5.65
CA SER A 249 -11.40 -11.77 4.23
C SER A 249 -12.47 -12.48 3.39
N LYS A 250 -12.87 -13.70 3.74
CA LYS A 250 -13.98 -14.41 3.08
C LYS A 250 -15.35 -13.81 3.45
N GLU A 251 -15.50 -13.28 4.65
CA GLU A 251 -16.74 -12.64 5.10
C GLU A 251 -16.98 -11.30 4.39
N ARG A 252 -15.91 -10.58 4.02
CA ARG A 252 -16.01 -9.29 3.33
C ARG A 252 -16.50 -9.35 1.88
N VAL A 253 -16.45 -10.52 1.24
CA VAL A 253 -16.85 -10.72 -0.17
C VAL A 253 -18.13 -11.54 -0.31
N LYS A 254 -18.76 -11.89 0.81
CA LYS A 254 -20.04 -12.59 0.86
C LYS A 254 -21.17 -11.59 1.03
#